data_AF-A0A925H8F6-F1
#
_entry.id   AF-A0A925H8F6-F1
#
_cell.length_a   1.000
_cell.length_b   1.000
_cell.length_c   1.000
_cell.angle_alpha   90.00
_cell.angle_beta   90.00
_cell.angle_gamma   90.00
#
_symmetry.space_group_name_H-M   'P 1'
#
loop_
_entity.id
_entity.type
_entity.pdbx_description
1 polymer ?
#
loop_
_entity_poly.entity_id
_entity_poly.type
_entity_poly.pdbx_seq_one_letter_code
_entity_poly.pdbx_strand_id
1 'polypeptide(L)'
;WPFLLIASQAFYASYLIGPGNFWLSFVLQTIAGTAKYAPYGPFFAIIPEILPQNVAGVAMALINSFGALGSFAGAYIVGRLNADTGGYGASYIFMAVALLISAIITLVAVKNKQ
;
A
#
# COMPACT_ATOMS: atom_id res chain seq x y z
N TRP A 1 -1.14 -11.36 -1.20
CA TRP A 1 -0.92 -11.36 0.25
C TRP A 1 -2.22 -10.97 0.93
N PRO A 2 -2.76 -11.77 1.87
CA PRO A 2 -4.10 -11.56 2.43
C PRO A 2 -4.27 -10.20 3.10
N PHE A 3 -3.23 -9.68 3.76
CA PHE A 3 -3.26 -8.38 4.42
C PHE A 3 -3.41 -7.20 3.45
N LEU A 4 -2.71 -7.21 2.31
CA LEU A 4 -2.82 -6.15 1.30
C LEU A 4 -4.18 -6.17 0.60
N LEU A 5 -4.77 -7.36 0.40
CA LEU A 5 -6.15 -7.47 -0.08
C LEU A 5 -7.11 -6.87 0.95
N ILE A 6 -7.08 -7.31 2.21
CA ILE A 6 -7.97 -6.76 3.25
C ILE A 6 -7.85 -5.22 3.31
N ALA A 7 -6.63 -4.70 3.22
CA ALA A 7 -6.40 -3.27 3.19
C ALA A 7 -7.02 -2.55 1.98
N SER A 8 -6.86 -3.09 0.76
CA SER A 8 -7.41 -2.49 -0.45
C SER A 8 -8.95 -2.45 -0.38
N GLN A 9 -9.57 -3.57 0.01
CA GLN A 9 -11.02 -3.68 0.16
C GLN A 9 -11.56 -2.72 1.23
N ALA A 10 -10.93 -2.67 2.41
CA ALA A 10 -11.35 -1.78 3.49
C ALA A 10 -11.18 -0.31 3.11
N PHE A 11 -10.09 0.04 2.43
CA PHE A 11 -9.84 1.40 1.95
C PHE A 11 -10.88 1.83 0.90
N TYR A 12 -11.20 0.96 -0.07
CA TYR A 12 -12.22 1.22 -1.08
C TYR A 12 -13.63 1.31 -0.47
N ALA A 13 -13.96 0.44 0.48
CA ALA A 13 -15.24 0.49 1.19
C ALA A 13 -15.41 1.81 1.95
N SER A 14 -14.35 2.31 2.61
CA SER A 14 -14.38 3.62 3.27
C SER A 14 -14.66 4.76 2.28
N TYR A 15 -14.15 4.66 1.05
CA TYR A 15 -14.45 5.65 0.01
C TYR A 15 -15.93 5.63 -0.39
N LEU A 16 -16.53 4.43 -0.56
CA LEU A 16 -17.94 4.30 -0.93
C LEU A 16 -18.91 4.82 0.14
N ILE A 17 -18.59 4.60 1.42
CA ILE A 17 -19.38 5.13 2.53
C ILE A 17 -19.25 6.65 2.60
N GLY A 18 -18.05 7.16 2.29
CA GLY A 18 -17.79 8.60 2.26
C GLY A 18 -17.94 9.25 3.63
N PRO A 19 -18.17 10.58 3.67
CA PRO A 19 -18.27 11.33 4.92
C PRO A 19 -19.61 11.17 5.64
N GLY A 20 -20.59 10.50 5.04
CA GLY A 20 -21.94 10.34 5.61
C GLY A 20 -22.00 9.48 6.87
N ASN A 21 -20.98 8.63 7.10
CA ASN A 21 -20.83 7.87 8.34
C ASN A 21 -19.36 7.87 8.79
N PHE A 22 -18.99 8.91 9.55
CA PHE A 22 -17.62 9.12 10.02
C PHE A 22 -17.05 7.90 10.76
N TRP A 23 -17.78 7.34 11.73
CA TRP A 23 -17.28 6.24 12.56
C TRP A 23 -16.97 4.99 11.75
N LEU A 24 -17.85 4.65 10.80
CA LEU A 24 -17.63 3.48 9.95
C LEU A 24 -16.43 3.70 9.00
N SER A 25 -16.35 4.86 8.35
CA SER A 25 -15.23 5.23 7.49
C SER A 25 -13.90 5.27 8.26
N PHE A 26 -13.92 5.77 9.50
CA PHE A 26 -12.76 5.79 10.37
C PHE A 26 -12.27 4.38 10.72
N VAL A 27 -13.17 3.51 11.18
CA VAL A 27 -12.83 2.10 11.49
C VAL A 27 -12.26 1.38 10.28
N LEU A 28 -12.88 1.55 9.10
CA LEU A 28 -12.39 0.96 7.85
C LEU A 28 -11.00 1.48 7.46
N GLN A 29 -10.74 2.78 7.62
CA GLN A 29 -9.40 3.34 7.40
C GLN A 29 -8.38 2.85 8.42
N THR A 30 -8.77 2.66 9.68
CA THR A 30 -7.90 2.05 10.70
C THR A 30 -7.54 0.62 10.31
N ILE A 31 -8.51 -0.21 9.94
CA ILE A 31 -8.29 -1.59 9.47
C ILE A 31 -7.37 -1.60 8.24
N ALA A 32 -7.62 -0.70 7.28
CA ALA A 32 -6.78 -0.59 6.10
C ALA A 32 -5.34 -0.21 6.46
N GLY A 33 -5.15 0.73 7.40
CA GLY A 33 -3.84 1.13 7.92
C GLY A 33 -3.12 -0.04 8.59
N THR A 34 -3.75 -0.68 9.57
CA THR A 34 -3.12 -1.78 10.32
C THR A 34 -2.80 -2.97 9.42
N ALA A 35 -3.70 -3.36 8.52
CA ALA A 35 -3.45 -4.44 7.57
C ALA A 35 -2.28 -4.14 6.63
N LYS A 36 -2.09 -2.88 6.20
CA LYS A 36 -0.92 -2.48 5.39
C LYS A 36 0.40 -2.61 6.18
N TYR A 37 0.42 -2.16 7.44
CA TYR A 37 1.65 -2.07 8.23
C TYR A 37 1.99 -3.34 9.00
N ALA A 38 1.03 -4.23 9.27
CA ALA A 38 1.27 -5.48 9.98
C ALA A 38 2.44 -6.33 9.43
N PRO A 39 2.56 -6.58 8.10
CA PRO A 39 3.68 -7.35 7.56
C PRO A 39 4.98 -6.56 7.39
N TYR A 40 5.01 -5.25 7.72
CA TYR A 40 6.14 -4.38 7.41
C TYR A 40 7.39 -4.74 8.23
N GLY A 41 7.22 -5.03 9.53
CA GLY A 41 8.31 -5.48 10.39
C GLY A 41 8.96 -6.78 9.90
N PRO A 42 8.19 -7.88 9.73
CA PRO A 42 8.71 -9.14 9.20
C PRO A 42 9.38 -9.00 7.82
N PHE A 43 8.84 -8.14 6.95
CA PHE A 43 9.41 -7.90 5.62
C PHE A 43 10.83 -7.32 5.68
N PHE A 44 11.11 -6.37 6.56
CA PHE A 44 12.47 -5.84 6.69
C PHE A 44 13.40 -6.78 7.47
N ALA A 45 12.87 -7.54 8.42
CA ALA A 45 13.64 -8.50 9.21
C ALA A 45 14.16 -9.69 8.38
N ILE A 46 13.38 -10.17 7.40
CA ILE A 46 13.74 -11.36 6.60
C ILE A 46 14.85 -11.10 5.57
N ILE A 47 14.99 -9.86 5.08
CA ILE A 47 15.97 -9.51 4.02
C ILE A 47 17.41 -9.89 4.41
N PRO A 48 17.96 -9.48 5.57
CA PRO A 48 19.31 -9.85 5.98
C PRO A 48 19.44 -11.34 6.35
N GLU A 49 18.32 -12.03 6.61
CA GLU A 49 18.31 -13.46 6.93
C GLU A 49 18.45 -14.32 5.67
N ILE A 50 17.86 -13.90 4.54
CA ILE A 50 17.85 -14.67 3.29
C ILE A 50 18.93 -14.26 2.29
N LEU A 51 19.55 -13.09 2.46
CA LEU A 51 20.59 -12.58 1.56
C LEU A 51 21.99 -12.65 2.20
N PRO A 52 23.03 -12.92 1.41
CA PRO A 52 24.40 -12.77 1.87
C PRO A 52 24.69 -11.35 2.37
N GLN A 53 25.50 -11.23 3.43
CA GLN A 53 25.78 -9.95 4.09
C GLN A 53 26.38 -8.89 3.16
N ASN A 54 27.14 -9.31 2.14
CA ASN A 54 27.75 -8.40 1.17
C ASN A 54 26.74 -7.74 0.20
N VAL A 55 25.50 -8.26 0.10
CA VAL A 55 24.46 -7.72 -0.81
C VAL A 55 23.18 -7.27 -0.09
N ALA A 56 22.97 -7.69 1.15
CA ALA A 56 21.77 -7.34 1.93
C ALA A 56 21.56 -5.81 2.05
N GLY A 57 22.64 -5.06 2.27
CA GLY A 57 22.58 -3.59 2.34
C GLY A 57 22.16 -2.95 1.01
N VAL A 58 22.67 -3.44 -0.12
CA VAL A 58 22.31 -2.94 -1.46
C VAL A 58 20.85 -3.25 -1.79
N ALA A 59 20.37 -4.46 -1.43
CA ALA A 59 18.97 -4.82 -1.59
C ALA A 59 18.04 -3.91 -0.77
N MET A 60 18.38 -3.62 0.49
CA MET A 60 17.62 -2.66 1.31
C MET A 60 17.64 -1.24 0.73
N ALA A 61 18.78 -0.77 0.22
CA ALA A 61 18.89 0.53 -0.42
C ALA A 61 18.00 0.64 -1.65
N LEU A 62 17.95 -0.41 -2.48
CA LEU A 62 17.07 -0.47 -3.65
C LEU A 62 15.59 -0.43 -3.26
N ILE A 63 15.19 -1.22 -2.26
CA ILE A 63 13.80 -1.23 -1.76
C ILE A 63 13.39 0.15 -1.25
N ASN A 64 14.23 0.80 -0.43
CA ASN A 64 13.96 2.15 0.07
C ASN A 64 13.91 3.18 -1.07
N SER A 65 14.74 3.02 -2.10
CA SER A 65 14.74 3.91 -3.27
C SER A 65 13.40 3.83 -4.03
N PHE A 66 12.88 2.62 -4.27
CA PHE A 66 11.55 2.45 -4.85
C PHE A 66 10.43 2.94 -3.93
N GLY A 67 10.57 2.77 -2.61
CA GLY A 67 9.64 3.33 -1.63
C GLY A 67 9.58 4.86 -1.66
N ALA A 68 10.74 5.52 -1.72
CA ALA A 68 10.83 6.98 -1.84
C ALA A 68 10.28 7.47 -3.19
N LEU A 69 10.62 6.80 -4.28
CA LEU A 69 10.10 7.11 -5.62
C LEU A 69 8.57 6.99 -5.67
N GLY A 70 8.02 5.90 -5.12
CA GLY A 70 6.57 5.68 -5.03
C GLY A 70 5.88 6.72 -4.15
N SER A 71 6.52 7.16 -3.06
CA SER A 71 5.99 8.20 -2.18
C SER A 71 5.92 9.57 -2.88
N PHE A 72 6.97 9.92 -3.62
CA PHE A 72 6.99 11.14 -4.43
C PHE A 72 5.94 11.10 -5.55
N ALA A 73 5.95 10.06 -6.37
CA ALA A 73 5.01 9.92 -7.49
C ALA A 73 3.56 9.86 -7.00
N GLY A 74 3.30 9.12 -5.93
CA GLY A 74 1.97 9.00 -5.33
C GLY A 74 1.45 10.33 -4.81
N ALA A 75 2.26 11.07 -4.04
CA ALA A 75 1.87 12.38 -3.53
C ALA A 75 1.60 13.39 -4.66
N TYR A 76 2.44 13.39 -5.71
CA TYR A 76 2.26 14.25 -6.88
C TYR A 76 0.97 13.92 -7.63
N ILE A 77 0.71 12.65 -7.94
CA ILE A 77 -0.50 12.21 -8.67
C ILE A 77 -1.76 12.53 -7.84
N VAL A 78 -1.77 12.21 -6.55
CA VAL A 78 -2.90 12.50 -5.64
C VAL A 78 -3.14 14.01 -5.55
N GLY A 79 -2.08 14.81 -5.41
CA GLY A 79 -2.19 16.26 -5.39
C GLY A 79 -2.78 16.81 -6.69
N ARG A 80 -2.33 16.30 -7.84
CA ARG A 80 -2.84 16.70 -9.15
C ARG A 80 -4.30 16.29 -9.35
N LEU A 81 -4.67 15.06 -8.98
CA LEU A 81 -6.05 14.58 -9.06
C LEU A 81 -6.99 15.43 -8.18
N ASN A 82 -6.57 15.79 -6.97
CA ASN A 82 -7.36 16.65 -6.09
C ASN A 82 -7.53 18.05 -6.68
N ALA A 83 -6.47 18.61 -7.29
CA ALA A 83 -6.51 19.92 -7.93
C ALA A 83 -7.43 19.95 -9.16
N ASP A 84 -7.37 18.93 -10.01
CA ASP A 84 -8.13 18.86 -11.26
C ASP A 84 -9.62 18.49 -11.04
N THR A 85 -9.91 17.64 -10.05
CA THR A 85 -11.29 17.16 -9.80
C THR A 85 -12.05 17.97 -8.75
N GLY A 86 -11.37 18.82 -8.00
CA GLY A 86 -11.96 19.63 -6.91
C GLY A 86 -12.41 18.81 -5.70
N GLY A 87 -12.09 17.52 -5.65
CA GLY A 87 -12.46 16.62 -4.56
C GLY A 87 -11.51 15.45 -4.42
N TYR A 88 -11.70 14.64 -3.37
CA TYR A 88 -10.76 13.56 -3.04
C TYR A 88 -11.10 12.22 -3.72
N GLY A 89 -12.25 12.11 -4.38
CA GLY A 89 -12.75 10.81 -4.84
C GLY A 89 -11.84 10.10 -5.83
N ALA A 90 -11.34 10.82 -6.84
CA ALA A 90 -10.41 10.25 -7.82
C ALA A 90 -9.11 9.74 -7.17
N SER A 91 -8.60 10.48 -6.18
CA SER A 91 -7.42 10.08 -5.42
C SER A 91 -7.66 8.83 -4.57
N TYR A 92 -8.83 8.71 -3.94
CA TYR A 92 -9.19 7.50 -3.18
C TYR A 92 -9.28 6.27 -4.08
N ILE A 93 -9.87 6.40 -5.27
CA ILE A 93 -9.92 5.31 -6.26
C ILE A 93 -8.51 4.94 -6.72
N PHE A 94 -7.68 5.91 -7.08
CA PHE A 94 -6.29 5.68 -7.48
C PHE A 94 -5.50 4.90 -6.41
N MET A 95 -5.59 5.34 -5.15
CA MET A 95 -4.91 4.66 -4.04
C MET A 95 -5.44 3.24 -3.80
N ALA A 96 -6.76 3.03 -3.89
CA ALA A 96 -7.36 1.71 -3.76
C ALA A 96 -6.90 0.74 -4.84
N VAL A 97 -6.85 1.20 -6.10
CA VAL A 97 -6.39 0.42 -7.26
C VAL A 97 -4.89 0.13 -7.15
N ALA A 98 -4.07 1.10 -6.76
CA ALA A 98 -2.64 0.88 -6.54
C ALA A 98 -2.38 -0.19 -5.46
N LEU A 99 -3.13 -0.16 -4.36
CA LEU A 99 -3.09 -1.19 -3.32
C LEU A 99 -3.53 -2.56 -3.83
N LEU A 100 -4.58 -2.63 -4.65
CA LEU A 100 -5.05 -3.87 -5.24
C LEU A 100 -4.01 -4.48 -6.18
N ILE A 101 -3.42 -3.66 -7.06
CA ILE A 101 -2.34 -4.09 -7.97
C ILE A 101 -1.15 -4.62 -7.17
N SER A 102 -0.74 -3.92 -6.11
CA SER A 102 0.33 -4.39 -5.20
C SER A 102 0.00 -5.75 -4.57
N ALA A 103 -1.24 -5.94 -4.13
CA ALA A 103 -1.71 -7.20 -3.55
C ALA A 103 -1.64 -8.36 -4.57
N ILE A 104 -2.06 -8.11 -5.81
CA ILE A 104 -2.02 -9.07 -6.92
C ILE A 104 -0.58 -9.44 -7.27
N ILE A 105 0.29 -8.44 -7.47
CA ILE A 105 1.72 -8.68 -7.77
C ILE A 105 2.34 -9.54 -6.67
N THR A 106 2.05 -9.26 -5.40
CA THR A 106 2.59 -10.02 -4.29
C THR A 106 2.03 -11.45 -4.24
N LEU A 107 0.73 -11.66 -4.56
CA LEU A 107 0.18 -13.02 -4.67
C LEU A 107 0.89 -13.84 -5.75
N VAL A 108 1.08 -13.25 -6.93
CA VAL A 108 1.73 -13.93 -8.07
C VAL A 108 3.19 -14.23 -7.74
N ALA A 109 3.92 -13.27 -7.16
CA ALA A 109 5.32 -13.43 -6.80
C ALA A 109 5.55 -14.52 -5.75
N VAL A 110 4.64 -14.68 -4.78
CA VAL A 110 4.74 -15.72 -3.74
C VAL A 110 4.33 -17.09 -4.28
N LYS A 111 3.36 -17.16 -5.21
CA LYS A 111 2.90 -18.43 -5.79
C LYS A 111 4.01 -19.15 -6.58
N ASN A 112 4.92 -18.41 -7.23
CA ASN A 112 6.03 -19.00 -8.00
C ASN A 112 7.18 -19.56 -7.14
N LYS A 113 7.11 -19.44 -5.80
CA LYS A 113 8.11 -19.99 -4.88
C LYS A 113 7.68 -21.30 -4.20
N GLN A 114 6.45 -21.78 -4.46
CA GLN A 114 6.00 -23.12 -4.06
C GLN A 114 6.13 -24.08 -5.23
#